data_AF-A0A0C2JGL9-F1
#
_entry.id   AF-A0A0C2JGL9-F1
#
_cell.length_a   1.000
_cell.length_b   1.000
_cell.length_c   1.000
_cell.angle_alpha   90.00
_cell.angle_beta   90.00
_cell.angle_gamma   90.00
#
_symmetry.space_group_name_H-M   'P 1'
#
loop_
_entity.id
_entity.type
_entity.pdbx_description
1 polymer ?
#
loop_
_entity_poly.entity_id
_entity_poly.type
_entity_poly.pdbx_seq_one_letter_code
_entity_poly.pdbx_strand_id
1 'polypeptide(L)'
;MSNDCDVIGVGGLLLHTRERADQHFRINKFGNITKVRLSVTCYISFKTSKDFHITLKIVPVLEADSDYKLKSIMSQDVEFIVFYSFKYCIKEFSIIVISALALNAVILACCYLIFYVGTHF
;
A
#
# COMPACT_ATOMS: atom_id res chain seq x y z
N MET A 1 -22.98 -5.98 24.46
CA MET A 1 -22.16 -7.18 24.20
C MET A 1 -20.92 -7.01 25.06
N SER A 2 -20.74 -7.85 26.07
CA SER A 2 -19.57 -7.81 26.97
C SER A 2 -18.33 -8.17 26.17
N ASN A 3 -17.30 -7.31 26.19
CA ASN A 3 -16.00 -7.65 25.63
C ASN A 3 -15.28 -8.59 26.61
N ASP A 4 -15.58 -9.89 26.50
CA ASP A 4 -14.92 -10.93 27.31
C ASP A 4 -13.47 -11.21 26.85
N CYS A 5 -12.92 -10.38 25.96
CA CYS A 5 -11.52 -10.42 25.55
C CYS A 5 -11.01 -9.00 25.45
N ASP A 6 -9.84 -8.75 26.03
CA ASP A 6 -9.12 -7.50 25.86
C ASP A 6 -7.92 -7.74 24.93
N VAL A 7 -7.69 -6.81 24.00
CA VAL A 7 -6.60 -6.90 23.03
C VAL A 7 -5.68 -5.72 23.26
N ILE A 8 -4.47 -6.02 23.73
CA ILE A 8 -3.47 -5.02 24.07
C ILE A 8 -2.39 -5.06 22.98
N GLY A 9 -2.12 -3.93 22.33
CA GLY A 9 -0.97 -3.79 21.46
C GLY A 9 0.31 -3.90 22.29
N VAL A 10 1.17 -4.87 21.98
CA VAL A 10 2.44 -5.04 22.69
C VAL A 10 3.55 -4.51 21.80
N GLY A 11 4.06 -3.33 22.17
CA GLY A 11 5.07 -2.64 21.38
C GLY A 11 4.49 -1.92 20.16
N GLY A 12 5.32 -1.06 19.56
CA GLY A 12 5.02 -0.41 18.29
C GLY A 12 5.30 -1.33 17.10
N LEU A 13 5.07 -0.80 15.90
CA LEU A 13 5.43 -1.48 14.65
C LEU A 13 6.94 -1.73 14.62
N LEU A 14 7.35 -2.99 14.64
CA LEU A 14 8.74 -3.38 14.56
C LEU A 14 9.12 -3.56 13.09
N LEU A 15 9.94 -2.63 12.59
CA LEU A 15 10.50 -2.74 11.26
C LEU A 15 11.80 -3.55 11.34
N HIS A 16 11.75 -4.81 10.94
CA HIS A 16 12.94 -5.67 10.93
C HIS A 16 13.84 -5.35 9.74
N THR A 17 13.24 -5.11 8.57
CA THR A 17 13.92 -4.72 7.33
C THR A 17 13.02 -3.77 6.53
N ARG A 18 13.51 -3.23 5.40
CA ARG A 18 12.66 -2.47 4.46
C ARG A 18 11.45 -3.28 3.92
N GLU A 19 11.48 -4.59 4.05
CA GLU A 19 10.54 -5.53 3.44
C GLU A 19 9.63 -6.22 4.46
N ARG A 20 9.93 -6.09 5.76
CA ARG A 20 9.19 -6.79 6.82
C ARG A 20 8.89 -5.87 8.00
N ALA A 21 7.61 -5.78 8.31
CA ALA A 21 7.09 -5.13 9.50
C ALA A 21 6.27 -6.14 10.30
N ASP A 22 6.56 -6.23 11.60
CA ASP A 22 5.87 -7.12 12.53
C ASP A 22 5.15 -6.25 13.58
N GLN A 23 3.91 -6.61 13.92
CA GLN A 23 3.13 -5.98 14.99
C GLN A 23 2.64 -7.06 15.93
N HIS A 24 2.98 -6.92 17.21
CA HIS A 24 2.59 -7.89 18.23
C HIS A 24 1.35 -7.41 18.97
N PHE A 25 0.47 -8.36 19.27
CA PHE A 25 -0.76 -8.15 20.02
C PHE A 25 -0.86 -9.23 21.09
N ARG A 26 -1.23 -8.84 22.30
CA ARG A 26 -1.56 -9.75 23.39
C ARG A 26 -3.06 -9.79 23.58
N ILE A 27 -3.60 -10.99 23.64
CA ILE A 27 -5.03 -11.20 23.86
C ILE A 27 -5.19 -11.71 25.29
N ASN A 28 -5.79 -10.89 26.14
CA ASN A 28 -6.20 -11.27 27.47
C ASN A 28 -7.58 -11.88 27.40
N LYS A 29 -7.66 -13.15 27.80
CA LYS A 29 -8.85 -13.97 27.68
C LYS A 29 -9.28 -14.44 29.06
N PHE A 30 -10.56 -14.26 29.40
CA PHE A 30 -11.12 -14.79 30.64
C PHE A 30 -11.31 -16.32 30.56
N GLY A 31 -11.18 -17.00 31.70
CA GLY A 31 -11.00 -18.46 31.80
C GLY A 31 -12.07 -19.35 31.17
N ASN A 32 -13.28 -18.83 30.91
CA ASN A 32 -14.40 -19.61 30.36
C ASN A 32 -14.49 -19.61 28.83
N ILE A 33 -13.60 -18.90 28.13
CA ILE A 33 -13.68 -18.79 26.67
C ILE A 33 -12.98 -20.00 26.06
N THR A 34 -13.59 -20.64 25.08
CA THR A 34 -13.00 -21.82 24.40
C THR A 34 -12.51 -21.48 22.99
N LYS A 35 -13.06 -20.44 22.37
CA LYS A 35 -12.71 -19.98 21.02
C LYS A 35 -12.64 -18.46 20.99
N VAL A 36 -11.58 -17.94 20.38
CA VAL A 36 -11.41 -16.51 20.10
C VAL A 36 -11.46 -16.33 18.59
N ARG A 37 -12.35 -15.47 18.10
CA ARG A 37 -12.41 -15.12 16.68
C ARG A 37 -11.60 -13.85 16.49
N LEU A 38 -10.53 -13.95 15.71
CA LEU A 38 -9.70 -12.80 15.34
C LEU A 38 -10.13 -12.30 13.96
N SER A 39 -10.30 -10.98 13.86
CA SER A 39 -10.48 -10.29 12.60
C SER A 39 -9.39 -9.23 12.51
N VAL A 40 -8.52 -9.36 11.52
CA VAL A 40 -7.43 -8.42 11.28
C VAL A 40 -7.74 -7.66 10.00
N THR A 41 -7.78 -6.35 10.10
CA THR A 41 -7.92 -5.46 8.94
C THR A 41 -6.63 -4.67 8.79
N CYS A 42 -6.00 -4.76 7.62
CA CYS A 42 -4.78 -4.04 7.31
C CYS A 42 -5.09 -2.96 6.27
N TYR A 43 -4.74 -1.71 6.58
CA TYR A 43 -4.82 -0.59 5.65
C TYR A 43 -3.42 -0.27 5.15
N ILE A 44 -3.22 -0.38 3.84
CA ILE A 44 -1.90 -0.17 3.23
C ILE A 44 -2.01 1.00 2.25
N SER A 45 -1.23 2.05 2.53
CA SER A 45 -1.12 3.21 1.66
C SER A 45 0.16 3.10 0.83
N PHE A 46 -0.01 2.98 -0.48
CA PHE A 46 1.11 2.90 -1.41
C PHE A 46 1.48 4.28 -1.93
N LYS A 47 2.74 4.67 -1.76
CA LYS A 47 3.30 5.91 -2.32
C LYS A 47 4.12 5.68 -3.60
N THR A 48 4.15 4.46 -4.13
CA THR A 48 5.02 4.07 -5.25
C THR A 48 4.24 3.41 -6.37
N SER A 49 4.79 3.52 -7.58
CA SER A 49 4.24 3.05 -8.85
C SER A 49 4.65 1.64 -9.26
N LYS A 50 5.37 0.93 -8.39
CA LYS A 50 5.85 -0.41 -8.70
C LYS A 50 4.87 -1.46 -8.24
N ASP A 51 4.84 -2.57 -8.96
CA ASP A 51 4.18 -3.78 -8.49
C ASP A 51 4.82 -4.22 -7.17
N PHE A 52 3.99 -4.60 -6.20
CA PHE A 52 4.43 -5.11 -4.92
C PHE A 52 3.60 -6.33 -4.54
N HIS A 53 4.28 -7.27 -3.89
CA HIS A 53 3.67 -8.47 -3.31
C HIS A 53 3.61 -8.28 -1.80
N ILE A 54 2.41 -8.41 -1.23
CA ILE A 54 2.23 -8.34 0.21
C ILE A 54 1.64 -9.65 0.70
N THR A 55 2.34 -10.24 1.64
CA THR A 55 1.88 -11.43 2.37
C THR A 55 1.56 -11.02 3.79
N LEU A 56 0.29 -11.10 4.17
CA LEU A 56 -0.12 -10.94 5.56
C LEU A 56 -0.08 -12.30 6.25
N LYS A 57 0.85 -12.47 7.20
CA LYS A 57 0.99 -13.70 7.99
C LYS A 57 0.61 -13.46 9.44
N ILE A 58 -0.33 -14.25 9.96
CA ILE A 58 -0.76 -14.19 11.35
C ILE A 58 -0.22 -15.43 12.06
N VAL A 59 0.66 -15.22 13.05
CA VAL A 59 1.26 -16.31 13.83
C VAL A 59 0.79 -16.19 15.29
N PRO A 60 -0.04 -17.12 15.78
CA PRO A 60 -0.37 -17.17 17.20
C PRO A 60 0.83 -17.73 17.97
N VAL A 61 1.22 -17.04 19.04
CA VAL A 61 2.30 -17.46 19.94
C VAL A 61 1.70 -17.62 21.32
N LEU A 62 2.01 -18.73 22.01
CA LEU A 62 1.68 -18.92 23.41
C LEU A 62 2.94 -18.70 24.25
N GLU A 63 2.79 -17.99 25.37
CA GLU A 63 3.83 -17.88 26.37
C GLU A 63 4.09 -19.27 26.98
N ALA A 64 5.35 -19.54 27.36
CA ALA A 64 5.77 -20.85 27.87
C ALA A 64 4.99 -21.28 29.13
N ASP A 65 4.52 -20.31 29.92
CA ASP A 65 3.78 -20.51 31.16
C ASP A 65 2.25 -20.39 31.00
N SER A 66 1.74 -20.47 29.76
CA SER A 66 0.30 -20.37 29.49
C SER A 66 -0.44 -21.66 29.86
N ASP A 67 -1.49 -21.53 30.69
CA ASP A 67 -2.45 -22.62 30.98
C ASP A 67 -3.27 -23.08 29.75
N TYR A 68 -3.21 -22.32 28.66
CA TYR A 68 -3.91 -22.64 27.42
C TYR A 68 -3.06 -23.52 26.50
N LYS A 69 -3.71 -24.43 25.76
CA LYS A 69 -3.11 -25.19 24.66
C LYS A 69 -3.73 -24.78 23.33
N LEU A 70 -2.88 -24.47 22.35
CA LEU A 70 -3.32 -24.20 20.99
C LEU A 70 -3.71 -25.50 20.30
N LYS A 71 -5.02 -25.73 20.14
CA LYS A 71 -5.53 -26.97 19.55
C LYS A 71 -5.44 -26.99 18.02
N SER A 72 -5.77 -25.87 17.39
CA SER A 72 -5.65 -25.71 15.94
C SER A 72 -5.59 -24.23 15.57
N ILE A 73 -4.86 -23.93 14.51
CA ILE A 73 -4.81 -22.61 13.89
C ILE A 73 -5.49 -22.76 12.54
N MET A 74 -6.57 -22.01 12.33
CA MET A 74 -7.15 -21.85 11.00
C MET A 74 -6.72 -20.47 10.50
N SER A 75 -5.46 -20.36 10.07
CA SER A 75 -4.94 -19.15 9.43
C SER A 75 -5.17 -19.27 7.93
N GLN A 76 -5.89 -18.31 7.37
CA GLN A 76 -5.94 -18.14 5.94
C GLN A 76 -4.82 -17.17 5.59
N ASP A 77 -3.72 -17.68 5.04
CA ASP A 77 -2.66 -16.83 4.49
C ASP A 77 -3.25 -16.12 3.27
N VAL A 78 -3.31 -14.79 3.31
CA VAL A 78 -3.86 -14.00 2.22
C VAL A 78 -2.69 -13.33 1.51
N GLU A 79 -2.39 -13.85 0.32
CA GLU A 79 -1.49 -13.20 -0.63
C GLU A 79 -2.28 -12.16 -1.42
N PHE A 80 -1.92 -10.89 -1.25
CA PHE A 80 -2.49 -9.80 -2.04
C PHE A 80 -1.50 -9.40 -3.12
N ILE A 81 -1.84 -9.70 -4.38
CA ILE A 81 -1.14 -9.18 -5.55
C ILE A 81 -1.92 -7.97 -6.04
N VAL A 82 -1.36 -6.78 -5.86
CA VAL A 82 -2.00 -5.52 -6.30
C VAL A 82 -1.27 -5.02 -7.53
N PHE A 83 -1.90 -5.18 -8.69
CA PHE A 83 -1.43 -4.60 -9.96
C PHE A 83 -1.91 -3.14 -10.06
N TYR A 84 -0.99 -2.19 -9.95
CA TYR A 84 -1.31 -0.77 -10.12
C TYR A 84 -1.22 -0.38 -11.60
N SER A 85 -2.37 -0.33 -12.28
CA SER A 85 -2.44 0.23 -13.63
C SER A 85 -2.38 1.77 -13.57
N PHE A 86 -1.32 2.36 -14.12
CA PHE A 86 -1.07 3.80 -14.17
C PHE A 86 -2.02 4.53 -15.13
N LYS A 87 -3.29 4.65 -14.74
CA LYS A 87 -4.29 5.42 -15.50
C LYS A 87 -3.96 6.92 -15.58
N TYR A 88 -3.19 7.43 -14.61
CA TYR A 88 -2.80 8.85 -14.52
C TYR A 88 -1.66 9.24 -15.48
N CYS A 89 -0.78 8.30 -15.85
CA CYS A 89 0.38 8.59 -16.69
C CYS A 89 -0.01 9.02 -18.11
N ILE A 90 -1.08 8.43 -18.68
CA ILE A 90 -1.49 8.72 -20.06
C ILE A 90 -1.96 10.17 -20.23
N LYS A 91 -2.72 10.70 -19.26
CA LYS A 91 -3.26 12.07 -19.34
C LYS A 91 -2.17 13.12 -19.13
N GLU A 92 -1.26 12.89 -18.18
CA GLU A 92 -0.12 13.81 -17.98
C GLU A 92 0.84 13.77 -19.17
N PHE A 93 1.10 12.58 -19.69
CA PHE A 93 1.92 12.40 -20.88
C PHE A 93 1.32 13.08 -22.12
N SER A 94 0.00 12.99 -22.32
CA SER A 94 -0.65 13.67 -23.45
C SER A 94 -0.58 15.19 -23.34
N ILE A 95 -0.72 15.75 -22.13
CA ILE A 95 -0.57 17.20 -21.90
C ILE A 95 0.85 17.65 -22.24
N ILE A 96 1.87 16.91 -21.83
CA ILE A 96 3.27 17.22 -22.12
C ILE A 96 3.51 17.22 -23.65
N VAL A 97 3.03 16.18 -24.35
CA VAL A 97 3.17 16.09 -25.81
C VAL A 97 2.45 17.23 -26.53
N ILE A 98 1.23 17.56 -26.15
CA ILE A 98 0.47 18.68 -26.74
C ILE A 98 1.18 20.01 -26.50
N SER A 99 1.71 20.24 -25.29
CA SER A 99 2.43 21.47 -24.97
C SER A 99 3.71 21.63 -25.80
N ALA A 100 4.45 20.54 -26.02
CA ALA A 100 5.64 20.55 -26.86
C ALA A 100 5.33 20.84 -28.33
N LEU A 101 4.25 20.26 -28.86
CA LEU A 101 3.80 20.55 -30.23
C LEU A 101 3.35 21.99 -30.41
N ALA A 102 2.58 22.54 -29.45
CA ALA A 102 2.12 23.92 -29.48
C ALA A 102 3.30 24.91 -29.47
N LEU A 103 4.31 24.67 -28.64
CA LEU A 103 5.51 25.50 -28.59
C LEU A 103 6.27 25.49 -29.92
N ASN A 104 6.46 24.30 -30.51
CA ASN A 104 7.12 24.17 -31.81
C ASN A 104 6.36 24.89 -32.93
N ALA A 105 5.03 24.83 -32.93
CA ALA A 105 4.20 25.54 -33.90
C ALA A 105 4.37 27.07 -33.80
N VAL A 106 4.44 27.61 -32.57
CA VAL A 106 4.68 29.04 -32.34
C VAL A 106 6.06 29.45 -32.85
N ILE A 107 7.10 28.67 -32.56
CA ILE A 107 8.47 28.95 -33.04
C ILE A 107 8.51 29.00 -34.57
N LEU A 108 7.90 28.01 -35.24
CA LEU A 108 7.84 27.98 -36.70
C LEU A 108 7.08 29.19 -37.28
N ALA A 109 5.96 29.58 -36.66
CA ALA A 109 5.19 30.75 -37.08
C ALA A 109 6.00 32.06 -36.92
N CYS A 110 6.73 32.21 -35.82
CA CYS A 110 7.62 33.35 -35.61
C CYS A 110 8.76 33.39 -36.63
N CYS A 111 9.42 32.25 -36.89
CA CYS A 111 10.46 32.16 -37.91
C CYS A 111 9.93 32.53 -39.30
N TYR A 112 8.72 32.04 -39.65
CA TYR A 112 8.08 32.37 -40.92
C TYR A 112 7.78 33.87 -41.04
N LEU A 113 7.23 34.49 -39.99
CA LEU A 113 6.95 35.93 -39.97
C LEU A 113 8.22 36.76 -40.15
N ILE A 114 9.31 36.40 -39.47
CA ILE A 114 10.60 37.09 -39.60
C ILE A 114 11.13 36.96 -41.02
N PHE A 115 11.09 35.75 -41.60
CA PHE A 115 11.53 35.52 -42.96
C PHE A 115 10.71 36.32 -43.98
N TYR A 116 9.38 36.33 -43.82
CA TYR A 116 8.48 37.07 -44.70
C TYR A 116 8.77 38.58 -44.65
N VAL A 117 8.87 39.16 -43.45
CA VAL A 117 9.17 40.59 -43.29
C VAL A 117 10.56 40.93 -43.82
N GLY A 118 11.56 40.07 -43.61
CA GLY A 118 12.93 40.30 -44.07
C GLY A 118 13.14 40.12 -45.58
N THR A 119 12.22 39.45 -46.28
CA THR A 119 12.31 39.21 -47.74
C THR A 119 11.37 40.10 -48.56
N HIS A 120 10.31 40.62 -47.96
CA HIS A 120 9.32 41.50 -48.61
C HIS A 120 9.44 42.98 -48.20
N PHE A 121 10.60 43.39 -47.68
CA PHE A 121 11.01 44.79 -47.47
C PHE A 121 12.20 45.11 -48.36
#